data_AF-A0A410DT17-F1
#
_entry.id   AF-A0A410DT17-F1
#
_cell.length_a   1.000
_cell.length_b   1.000
_cell.length_c   1.000
_cell.angle_alpha   90.00
_cell.angle_beta   90.00
_cell.angle_gamma   90.00
#
_symmetry.space_group_name_H-M   'P 1'
#
loop_
_entity.id
_entity.type
_entity.pdbx_description
1 polymer ?
#
loop_
_entity_poly.entity_id
_entity_poly.type
_entity_poly.pdbx_seq_one_letter_code
_entity_poly.pdbx_strand_id
1 'polypeptide(L)' 'MKIIDIFFILVFSIPIIVVLLYMIFYPRERALFGRRWQFKNENLEPSDEMVKYNRNMGIIVLVFVVIIIALSILKVLW' A
#
# COMPACT_ATOMS: atom_id res chain seq x y z
N MET A 1 -11.13 23.40 -13.98
CA MET A 1 -10.55 22.91 -12.71
C MET A 1 -10.67 21.39 -12.57
N LYS A 2 -11.84 20.78 -12.85
CA LYS A 2 -12.07 19.31 -12.79
C LYS A 2 -10.93 18.41 -13.34
N ILE A 3 -10.36 18.72 -14.50
CA ILE A 3 -9.27 17.91 -15.11
C ILE A 3 -7.97 17.97 -14.28
N ILE A 4 -7.63 19.16 -13.75
CA ILE A 4 -6.44 19.36 -12.93
C ILE A 4 -6.59 18.60 -11.61
N ASP A 5 -7.80 18.62 -11.03
CA ASP A 5 -8.10 17.88 -9.79
C ASP A 5 -7.94 16.36 -10.00
N ILE A 6 -8.46 15.82 -11.10
CA ILE A 6 -8.28 14.39 -11.46
C ILE A 6 -6.80 14.06 -11.68
N PHE A 7 -6.05 14.93 -12.35
CA PHE A 7 -4.62 14.74 -12.56
C PHE A 7 -3.87 14.61 -11.22
N PHE A 8 -4.10 15.50 -10.27
CA PHE A 8 -3.48 15.41 -8.95
C PHE A 8 -3.89 14.16 -8.19
N ILE A 9 -5.18 13.79 -8.21
CA ILE A 9 -5.66 12.56 -7.57
C ILE A 9 -4.87 11.36 -8.09
N LEU A 10 -4.72 11.22 -9.42
CA LEU A 10 -4.00 10.08 -10.00
C LEU A 10 -2.51 10.10 -9.65
N VAL A 11 -1.84 11.25 -9.79
CA VAL A 11 -0.39 11.37 -9.52
C VAL A 11 -0.07 11.04 -8.06
N PHE A 12 -0.84 11.56 -7.10
CA PHE A 12 -0.60 11.26 -5.69
C PHE A 12 -1.05 9.86 -5.26
N SER A 13 -1.94 9.22 -6.01
CA SER A 13 -2.37 7.84 -5.75
C SER A 13 -1.31 6.81 -6.17
N ILE A 14 -0.51 7.11 -7.19
CA ILE A 14 0.53 6.19 -7.71
C ILE A 14 1.48 5.68 -6.61
N PRO A 15 2.17 6.53 -5.81
CA PRO A 15 3.08 6.04 -4.79
C PRO A 15 2.39 5.18 -3.73
N ILE A 16 1.13 5.50 -3.39
CA ILE A 16 0.33 4.71 -2.44
C ILE A 16 0.08 3.31 -3.00
N ILE A 17 -0.36 3.21 -4.26
CA ILE A 17 -0.59 1.93 -4.94
C ILE A 17 0.71 1.13 -5.03
N VAL A 18 1.83 1.75 -5.39
CA VAL A 18 3.14 1.08 -5.48
C VAL A 18 3.54 0.47 -4.13
N VAL A 19 3.40 1.21 -3.03
CA VAL A 19 3.70 0.69 -1.69
C VAL A 19 2.80 -0.48 -1.30
N LEU A 20 1.51 -0.42 -1.65
CA LEU A 20 0.56 -1.51 -1.38
C LEU A 20 0.87 -2.74 -2.22
N LEU A 21 1.20 -2.58 -3.50
CA LEU A 21 1.65 -3.67 -4.36
C LEU A 21 2.94 -4.29 -3.81
N TYR A 22 3.90 -3.48 -3.38
CA TYR A 22 5.12 -3.97 -2.73
C TYR A 22 4.82 -4.80 -1.48
N MET A 23 3.87 -4.35 -0.64
CA MET A 23 3.41 -5.11 0.53
C MET A 23 2.78 -6.46 0.19
N ILE A 24 2.12 -6.58 -0.96
CA ILE A 24 1.46 -7.82 -1.41
C ILE A 24 2.48 -8.81 -2.01
N PHE A 25 3.37 -8.32 -2.87
CA PHE A 25 4.35 -9.14 -3.58
C PHE A 25 5.56 -9.51 -2.70
N TYR A 26 5.99 -8.60 -1.83
CA TYR A 26 7.16 -8.74 -0.93
C TYR A 26 6.78 -8.59 0.56
N PRO A 27 5.82 -9.40 1.06
CA PRO A 27 5.29 -9.25 2.42
C PRO A 27 6.33 -9.56 3.50
N ARG A 28 7.31 -10.42 3.20
CA ARG A 28 8.39 -10.81 4.13
C ARG A 28 9.35 -9.65 4.36
N GLU A 29 9.80 -9.03 3.28
CA GLU A 29 10.69 -7.87 3.27
C GLU A 29 10.00 -6.69 3.96
N ARG A 30 8.72 -6.47 3.64
CA ARG A 30 7.90 -5.41 4.22
C ARG A 30 7.66 -5.60 5.71
N ALA A 31 7.52 -6.82 6.21
CA ALA A 31 7.31 -7.08 7.65
C ALA A 31 8.47 -6.54 8.51
N LEU A 32 9.69 -6.51 7.98
CA LEU A 32 10.88 -6.03 8.68
C LEU A 32 11.33 -4.64 8.22
N PHE A 33 10.67 -4.07 7.21
CA PHE A 33 11.02 -2.77 6.66
C PHE A 33 10.95 -1.68 7.75
N GLY A 34 12.06 -0.95 7.92
CA GLY A 34 12.20 0.06 8.98
C GLY A 34 12.35 -0.48 10.41
N ARG A 35 12.39 -1.81 10.62
CA ARG A 35 12.54 -2.43 11.94
C ARG A 35 13.82 -3.27 12.11
N ARG A 36 14.54 -3.55 11.01
CA ARG A 36 15.78 -4.35 11.06
C ARG A 36 16.83 -3.83 12.06
N TRP A 37 16.91 -2.51 12.24
CA TRP A 37 17.84 -1.86 13.18
C TRP A 37 17.58 -2.21 14.66
N GLN A 38 16.40 -2.72 15.00
CA GLN A 38 16.02 -3.03 16.38
C GLN A 38 16.62 -4.34 16.89
N PHE A 39 17.18 -5.16 16.01
CA PHE A 39 17.65 -6.50 16.33
C PHE A 39 19.16 -6.61 16.10
N LYS A 40 19.82 -7.39 16.96
CA LYS A 40 21.25 -7.70 16.82
C LYS A 40 21.55 -8.70 15.69
N ASN A 41 20.58 -9.52 15.33
CA ASN A 41 20.72 -10.54 14.30
C ASN A 41 20.25 -10.00 12.95
N GLU A 42 21.05 -10.19 11.90
CA GLU A 42 20.72 -9.71 10.54
C GLU A 42 19.73 -10.65 9.81
N ASN A 43 19.75 -11.94 10.12
CA ASN A 43 18.89 -12.96 9.52
C ASN A 43 17.58 -13.13 10.29
N LEU A 44 16.76 -12.08 10.32
CA LEU A 44 15.42 -12.15 10.89
C LEU A 44 14.44 -12.73 9.89
N GLU A 45 13.68 -13.74 10.31
CA GLU A 45 12.56 -14.25 9.55
C GLU A 45 11.24 -13.90 10.25
N PRO A 46 10.33 -13.14 9.61
CA PRO A 46 8.98 -12.96 10.13
C PRO A 46 8.26 -14.30 10.19
N SER A 47 7.38 -14.47 11.18
CA SER A 47 6.50 -15.64 11.22
C SER A 47 5.61 -15.71 9.98
N ASP A 48 5.23 -16.93 9.58
CA ASP A 48 4.33 -17.14 8.45
C ASP A 48 2.99 -16.42 8.63
N GLU A 49 2.49 -16.32 9.86
CA GLU A 49 1.30 -15.56 10.20
C GLU A 49 1.47 -14.07 9.91
N MET A 50 2.62 -13.49 10.24
CA MET A 50 2.92 -12.09 9.96
C MET A 50 3.05 -11.83 8.46
N VAL A 51 3.63 -12.77 7.71
CA VAL A 51 3.71 -12.70 6.24
C VAL A 51 2.30 -12.74 5.62
N LYS A 52 1.46 -13.68 6.05
CA LYS A 52 0.06 -13.80 5.60
C LYS A 52 -0.76 -12.56 5.94
N TYR A 53 -0.61 -12.04 7.17
CA TYR A 53 -1.28 -10.83 7.60
C TYR A 53 -0.90 -9.62 6.74
N ASN A 54 0.40 -9.40 6.49
CA ASN A 54 0.84 -8.29 5.64
C ASN A 54 0.29 -8.40 4.22
N ARG A 55 0.30 -9.60 3.62
CA ARG A 55 -0.27 -9.78 2.28
C ARG A 55 -1.77 -9.49 2.27
N ASN A 56 -2.53 -10.08 3.18
CA ASN A 56 -3.99 -9.91 3.23
C ASN A 56 -4.39 -8.46 3.52
N MET A 57 -3.72 -7.82 4.48
CA MET A 57 -3.95 -6.42 4.81
C MET A 57 -3.60 -5.52 3.61
N GLY A 58 -2.52 -5.82 2.88
CA GLY A 58 -2.15 -5.09 1.66
C GLY A 58 -3.25 -5.16 0.60
N ILE A 59 -3.84 -6.35 0.38
CA ILE A 59 -4.97 -6.55 -0.54
C ILE A 59 -6.19 -5.75 -0.09
N ILE A 60 -6.58 -5.88 1.19
CA ILE A 60 -7.75 -5.18 1.74
C ILE A 60 -7.61 -3.66 1.60
N VAL A 61 -6.44 -3.12 1.96
CA VAL A 61 -6.18 -1.68 1.85
C VAL A 61 -6.13 -1.24 0.40
N LEU A 62 -5.57 -2.03 -0.52
CA LEU A 62 -5.58 -1.72 -1.95
C LEU A 62 -7.00 -1.61 -2.49
N VAL A 63 -7.88 -2.56 -2.16
CA VAL A 63 -9.30 -2.50 -2.55
C VAL A 63 -9.95 -1.23 -2.02
N PHE A 64 -9.73 -0.90 -0.74
CA PHE A 64 -10.29 0.30 -0.13
C PHE A 64 -9.79 1.59 -0.77
N VAL A 65 -8.48 1.68 -1.06
CA VAL A 65 -7.87 2.83 -1.75
C VAL A 65 -8.44 3.00 -3.15
N VAL A 66 -8.60 1.91 -3.92
CA VAL A 66 -9.21 1.98 -5.26
C VAL A 66 -10.64 2.50 -5.19
N ILE A 67 -11.43 2.06 -4.21
CA ILE A 67 -12.80 2.56 -4.00
C ILE A 67 -12.78 4.07 -3.70
N ILE A 68 -11.90 4.53 -2.80
CA ILE A 68 -11.77 5.97 -2.47
C ILE A 68 -11.40 6.78 -3.72
N ILE A 69 -10.46 6.30 -4.53
CA ILE A 69 -10.05 6.99 -5.77
C ILE A 69 -11.24 7.11 -6.71
N ALA A 70 -11.98 6.01 -6.92
CA ALA A 70 -13.16 6.00 -7.78
C ALA A 70 -14.24 6.98 -7.31
N LEU A 71 -14.56 6.98 -6.01
CA LEU A 71 -15.52 7.92 -5.42
C LEU A 71 -15.06 9.38 -5.52
N SER A 72 -13.75 9.62 -5.34
CA SER A 72 -13.17 10.96 -5.45
C SER A 72 -13.27 11.49 -6.88
N ILE A 73 -12.98 10.65 -7.88
CA ILE A 73 -13.15 11.02 -9.30
C ILE A 73 -14.62 11.26 -9.62
N LEU A 74 -15.54 10.39 -9.17
CA LEU A 74 -16.98 10.55 -9.39
C LEU A 74 -17.49 11.88 -8.83
N LYS A 75 -17.05 12.26 -7.63
CA LYS A 75 -17.39 13.54 -6.99
C LYS A 75 -16.87 14.75 -7.77
N VAL A 76 -15.73 14.64 -8.44
CA VAL A 76 -15.19 15.74 -9.26
C VAL A 76 -15.97 15.86 -10.58
N LEU A 77 -16.47 14.75 -11.12
CA LEU A 77 -17.18 14.73 -12.40
C LEU A 77 -18.58 15.35 -12.32
N TRP A 78 -19.35 15.04 -11.27
CA TRP A 78 -20.64 15.65 -10.99
C TRP A 78 -20.46 17.03 -10.38
#